data_AF-A0A0F2RHD4-F1
#
_entry.id   AF-A0A0F2RHD4-F1
#
_cell.length_a   1.000
_cell.length_b   1.000
_cell.length_c   1.000
_cell.angle_alpha   90.00
_cell.angle_beta   90.00
_cell.angle_gamma   90.00
#
_symmetry.space_group_name_H-M   'P 1'
#
loop_
_entity.id
_entity.type
_entity.pdbx_description
1 polymer ?
#
loop_
_entity_poly.entity_id
_entity_poly.type
_entity_poly.pdbx_seq_one_letter_code
_entity_poly.pdbx_strand_id
1 'polypeptide(L)'
;MTAIDILSIDHDMPWRPWAVFYFLLIGASVGAALLAVYARWTKSGEGRGALMAATALAVAAPLPLLADLHQPARFLHFYLSFATDSVMWWGSWLLPLYIGSVVALAVVSALRLRTRLETLLYAAVGLFGIGILGYTAGEMTIVAARPLWHTVAFPVVLTLTALIAGAGATLLFDVVRGEPGRGETGLGCRVVAAGSALGLVVMGLWMLTDPAM
;
A
#
# COMPACT_ATOMS: atom_id res chain seq x y z
N MET A 1 -12.37 45.07 8.06
CA MET A 1 -12.35 43.95 7.11
C MET A 1 -11.75 44.48 5.82
N THR A 2 -10.50 44.10 5.53
CA THR A 2 -9.85 44.41 4.26
C THR A 2 -10.47 43.51 3.17
N ALA A 3 -10.58 44.01 1.94
CA ALA A 3 -11.29 43.34 0.84
C ALA A 3 -10.77 41.92 0.48
N ILE A 4 -9.63 41.52 1.03
CA ILE A 4 -8.97 40.23 0.84
C ILE A 4 -9.69 39.11 1.62
N ASP A 5 -10.37 39.43 2.73
CA ASP A 5 -11.12 38.45 3.53
C ASP A 5 -12.48 38.06 2.90
N ILE A 6 -12.94 38.78 1.87
CA ILE A 6 -14.25 38.55 1.22
C ILE A 6 -14.14 37.58 0.04
N LEU A 7 -12.93 37.38 -0.49
CA LEU A 7 -12.65 36.42 -1.57
C LEU A 7 -11.99 35.16 -0.99
N SER A 8 -12.71 34.43 -0.14
CA SER A 8 -12.34 33.06 0.18
C SER A 8 -12.49 32.22 -1.09
N ILE A 9 -11.38 31.94 -1.77
CA ILE A 9 -11.35 30.93 -2.82
C ILE A 9 -11.46 29.59 -2.08
N ASP A 10 -12.62 28.93 -2.20
CA ASP A 10 -12.75 27.55 -1.75
C ASP A 10 -11.73 26.70 -2.51
N HIS A 11 -10.72 26.23 -1.79
CA HIS A 11 -9.79 25.27 -2.33
C HIS A 11 -10.40 23.89 -2.20
N ASP A 12 -10.84 23.34 -3.34
CA ASP A 12 -11.32 21.97 -3.40
C ASP A 12 -10.28 21.01 -2.84
N MET A 13 -10.74 20.06 -2.02
CA MET A 13 -9.90 19.05 -1.41
C MET A 13 -9.35 18.13 -2.52
N PRO A 14 -8.02 18.13 -2.77
CA PRO A 14 -7.46 17.46 -3.95
C PRO A 14 -7.71 15.97 -3.95
N TRP A 15 -7.59 15.36 -2.76
CA TRP A 15 -7.84 13.95 -2.52
C TRP A 15 -8.94 13.81 -1.49
N ARG A 16 -10.06 13.21 -1.91
CA ARG A 16 -11.19 12.94 -1.03
C ARG A 16 -10.83 11.77 -0.08
N PRO A 17 -11.62 11.56 1.00
CA PRO A 17 -11.39 10.43 1.91
C PRO A 17 -11.29 9.08 1.20
N TRP A 18 -11.96 8.90 0.05
CA TRP A 18 -11.87 7.71 -0.79
C TRP A 18 -10.44 7.41 -1.25
N ALA A 19 -9.71 8.39 -1.79
CA ALA A 19 -8.30 8.21 -2.16
C ALA A 19 -7.44 7.77 -0.95
N VAL A 20 -7.67 8.35 0.23
CA VAL A 20 -6.95 7.98 1.47
C VAL A 20 -7.23 6.53 1.86
N PHE A 21 -8.49 6.09 1.79
CA PHE A 21 -8.85 4.68 2.05
C PHE A 21 -8.19 3.73 1.03
N TYR A 22 -8.10 4.12 -0.24
CA TYR A 22 -7.38 3.35 -1.24
C TYR A 22 -5.91 3.16 -0.84
N PHE A 23 -5.18 4.25 -0.53
CA PHE A 23 -3.76 4.17 -0.14
C PHE A 23 -3.56 3.31 1.11
N LEU A 24 -4.45 3.41 2.09
CA LEU A 24 -4.42 2.57 3.29
C LEU A 24 -4.59 1.09 2.94
N LEU A 25 -5.62 0.73 2.15
CA LEU A 25 -5.91 -0.66 1.82
C LEU A 25 -4.82 -1.28 0.95
N ILE A 26 -4.38 -0.58 -0.10
CA ILE A 26 -3.34 -1.11 -0.99
C ILE A 26 -1.98 -1.15 -0.28
N GLY A 27 -1.64 -0.15 0.53
CA GLY A 27 -0.42 -0.13 1.32
C GLY A 27 -0.38 -1.26 2.35
N ALA A 28 -1.46 -1.44 3.11
CA ALA A 28 -1.58 -2.54 4.07
C ALA A 28 -1.56 -3.92 3.36
N SER A 29 -2.18 -4.03 2.19
CA SER A 29 -2.09 -5.22 1.35
C SER A 29 -0.64 -5.54 1.00
N VAL A 30 0.13 -4.56 0.50
CA VAL A 30 1.53 -4.75 0.14
C VAL A 30 2.37 -5.10 1.36
N GLY A 31 2.14 -4.45 2.51
CA GLY A 31 2.82 -4.78 3.76
C GLY A 31 2.61 -6.23 4.18
N ALA A 32 1.37 -6.72 4.11
CA ALA A 32 1.05 -8.12 4.38
C ALA A 32 1.64 -9.06 3.31
N ALA A 33 1.66 -8.66 2.04
CA ALA A 33 2.22 -9.46 0.96
C ALA A 33 3.74 -9.64 1.11
N LEU A 34 4.46 -8.58 1.49
CA LEU A 34 5.90 -8.64 1.75
C LEU A 34 6.22 -9.52 2.96
N LEU A 35 5.39 -9.50 4.00
CA LEU A 35 5.49 -10.46 5.10
C LEU A 35 5.26 -11.89 4.63
N ALA A 36 4.29 -12.15 3.76
CA ALA A 36 4.07 -13.49 3.20
C ALA A 36 5.28 -13.97 2.38
N VAL A 37 5.90 -13.08 1.59
CA VAL A 37 7.13 -13.36 0.83
C VAL A 37 8.30 -13.64 1.77
N TYR A 38 8.48 -12.83 2.80
CA TYR A 38 9.54 -13.01 3.79
C TYR A 38 9.35 -14.31 4.60
N ALA A 39 8.12 -14.59 5.02
CA ALA A 39 7.74 -15.83 5.71
C ALA A 39 8.05 -17.06 4.85
N ARG A 40 7.77 -17.01 3.54
CA ARG A 40 8.17 -18.07 2.62
C ARG A 40 9.68 -18.25 2.57
N TRP A 41 10.44 -17.15 2.49
CA TRP A 41 11.91 -17.22 2.39
C TRP A 41 12.56 -17.78 3.66
N THR A 42 12.06 -17.36 4.82
CA THR A 42 12.51 -17.83 6.14
C THR A 42 11.88 -19.15 6.58
N LYS A 43 10.91 -19.66 5.82
CA LYS A 43 10.09 -20.84 6.15
C LYS A 43 9.32 -20.70 7.47
N SER A 44 8.85 -19.49 7.78
CA SER A 44 8.01 -19.25 8.97
C SER A 44 6.54 -19.64 8.73
N GLY A 45 5.82 -19.96 9.81
CA GLY A 45 4.40 -20.32 9.78
C GLY A 45 3.43 -19.16 9.45
N GLU A 46 3.88 -17.91 9.58
CA GLU A 46 3.05 -16.69 9.42
C GLU A 46 2.57 -16.44 7.97
N GLY A 47 3.07 -17.19 6.98
CA GLY A 47 2.83 -16.91 5.56
C GLY A 47 1.36 -17.01 5.12
N ARG A 48 0.55 -17.84 5.78
CA ARG A 48 -0.87 -18.04 5.43
C ARG A 48 -1.75 -16.89 5.93
N GLY A 49 -1.51 -16.43 7.15
CA GLY A 49 -2.09 -15.20 7.71
C GLY A 49 -1.91 -14.02 6.77
N ALA A 50 -0.65 -13.76 6.47
CA ALA A 50 -0.18 -12.65 5.68
C ALA A 50 -0.75 -12.66 4.26
N LEU A 51 -0.74 -13.81 3.58
CA LEU A 51 -1.26 -13.93 2.22
C LEU A 51 -2.78 -13.66 2.14
N MET A 52 -3.54 -14.14 3.11
CA MET A 52 -4.99 -13.93 3.13
C MET A 52 -5.35 -12.48 3.48
N ALA A 53 -4.63 -11.86 4.42
CA ALA A 53 -4.77 -10.43 4.71
C ALA A 53 -4.43 -9.59 3.47
N ALA A 54 -3.29 -9.88 2.82
CA ALA A 54 -2.87 -9.22 1.59
C ALA A 54 -3.93 -9.31 0.49
N THR A 55 -4.48 -10.51 0.27
CA THR A 55 -5.49 -10.77 -0.76
C THR A 55 -6.79 -10.04 -0.48
N ALA A 56 -7.30 -10.11 0.76
CA ALA A 56 -8.54 -9.44 1.13
C ALA A 56 -8.46 -7.92 0.93
N LEU A 57 -7.35 -7.32 1.36
CA LEU A 57 -7.10 -5.89 1.21
C LEU A 57 -6.85 -5.49 -0.26
N ALA A 58 -6.13 -6.30 -1.02
CA ALA A 58 -5.87 -6.07 -2.45
C ALA A 58 -7.17 -6.04 -3.27
N VAL A 59 -8.09 -6.97 -3.00
CA VAL A 59 -9.38 -7.06 -3.70
C VAL A 59 -10.32 -5.93 -3.28
N ALA A 60 -10.23 -5.45 -2.04
CA ALA A 60 -11.03 -4.34 -1.55
C ALA A 60 -10.55 -2.97 -2.08
N ALA A 61 -9.24 -2.80 -2.32
CA ALA A 61 -8.63 -1.51 -2.68
C ALA A 61 -9.21 -0.81 -3.93
N PRO A 62 -9.60 -1.51 -5.02
CA PRO A 62 -10.21 -0.86 -6.18
C PRO A 62 -11.53 -0.14 -5.89
N LEU A 63 -12.29 -0.55 -4.87
CA LEU A 63 -13.60 0.05 -4.56
C LEU A 63 -13.50 1.54 -4.21
N PRO A 64 -12.70 1.96 -3.21
CA PRO A 64 -12.52 3.38 -2.93
C PRO A 64 -11.85 4.14 -4.09
N LEU A 65 -10.96 3.50 -4.85
CA LEU A 65 -10.35 4.13 -6.02
C LEU A 65 -11.39 4.47 -7.09
N LEU A 66 -12.29 3.53 -7.41
CA LEU A 66 -13.38 3.75 -8.37
C LEU A 66 -14.40 4.78 -7.87
N ALA A 67 -14.65 4.81 -6.56
CA ALA A 67 -15.52 5.82 -5.94
C ALA A 67 -14.92 7.23 -6.04
N ASP A 68 -13.60 7.36 -5.92
CA ASP A 68 -12.88 8.63 -6.06
C ASP A 68 -12.94 9.20 -7.49
N LEU A 69 -13.11 8.33 -8.50
CA LEU A 69 -13.26 8.75 -9.90
C LEU A 69 -14.61 9.44 -10.20
N HIS A 70 -15.62 9.32 -9.33
CA HIS A 70 -17.05 9.70 -9.49
C HIS A 70 -17.78 9.06 -10.68
N GLN A 71 -17.07 8.82 -11.78
CA GLN A 71 -17.49 8.10 -12.97
C GLN A 71 -16.60 6.84 -13.09
N PRO A 72 -17.04 5.68 -12.57
CA PRO A 72 -16.17 4.52 -12.42
C PRO A 72 -15.60 4.05 -13.76
N ALA A 73 -16.37 4.09 -14.85
CA ALA A 73 -15.89 3.70 -16.18
C ALA A 73 -14.73 4.55 -16.72
N ARG A 74 -14.44 5.72 -16.13
CA ARG A 74 -13.35 6.61 -16.56
C ARG A 74 -11.97 5.96 -16.40
N PHE A 75 -11.84 4.92 -15.57
CA PHE A 75 -10.56 4.21 -15.44
C PHE A 75 -10.06 3.65 -16.78
N LEU A 76 -10.97 3.33 -17.71
CA LEU A 76 -10.61 2.81 -19.04
C LEU A 76 -9.74 3.80 -19.82
N HIS A 77 -9.87 5.09 -19.56
CA HIS A 77 -9.06 6.11 -20.20
C HIS A 77 -7.56 5.93 -19.90
N PHE A 78 -7.19 5.41 -18.73
CA PHE A 78 -5.79 5.14 -18.39
C PHE A 78 -5.15 4.08 -19.30
N TYR A 79 -5.93 3.11 -19.77
CA TYR A 79 -5.45 2.03 -20.64
C TYR A 79 -5.55 2.38 -22.13
N LEU A 80 -6.48 3.26 -22.50
CA LEU A 80 -6.72 3.66 -23.88
C LEU A 80 -5.87 4.87 -24.32
N SER A 81 -5.31 5.61 -23.37
CA SER A 81 -4.42 6.75 -23.63
C SER A 81 -2.95 6.37 -23.48
N PHE A 82 -2.10 6.96 -24.32
CA PHE A 82 -0.64 6.86 -24.22
C PHE A 82 -0.12 8.08 -23.46
N ALA A 83 0.16 7.93 -22.16
CA ALA A 83 0.62 9.00 -21.28
C ALA A 83 1.85 8.57 -20.46
N THR A 84 2.95 8.26 -21.14
CA THR A 84 4.19 7.72 -20.53
C THR A 84 4.86 8.67 -19.54
N ASP A 85 4.60 9.98 -19.67
CA ASP A 85 5.13 11.01 -18.78
C ASP A 85 4.34 11.13 -17.47
N SER A 86 3.16 10.48 -17.39
CA SER A 86 2.32 10.51 -16.20
C SER A 86 2.67 9.37 -15.26
N VAL A 87 3.01 9.71 -14.02
CA VAL A 87 3.20 8.72 -12.93
C VAL A 87 1.95 7.84 -12.77
N MET A 88 0.76 8.44 -12.86
CA MET A 88 -0.53 7.74 -12.68
C MET A 88 -0.81 6.73 -13.82
N TRP A 89 -0.28 6.94 -15.03
CA TRP A 89 -0.38 5.96 -16.11
C TRP A 89 0.38 4.67 -15.77
N TRP A 90 1.59 4.78 -15.22
CA TRP A 90 2.34 3.63 -14.74
C TRP A 90 1.64 2.91 -13.58
N GLY A 91 1.05 3.68 -12.66
CA GLY A 91 0.21 3.16 -11.58
C GLY A 91 -0.95 2.29 -12.05
N SER A 92 -1.61 2.70 -13.14
CA SER A 92 -2.75 1.98 -13.71
C SER A 92 -2.39 0.57 -14.19
N TRP A 93 -1.17 0.34 -14.66
CA TRP A 93 -0.70 -1.00 -15.05
C TRP A 93 -0.20 -1.80 -13.85
N LEU A 94 0.45 -1.13 -12.91
CA LEU A 94 1.07 -1.76 -11.76
C LEU A 94 0.05 -2.35 -10.79
N LEU A 95 -1.06 -1.64 -10.55
CA LEU A 95 -2.13 -2.05 -9.65
C LEU A 95 -2.79 -3.39 -10.05
N PRO A 96 -3.30 -3.59 -11.28
CA PRO A 96 -3.89 -4.86 -11.69
C PRO A 96 -2.86 -6.00 -11.75
N LEU A 97 -1.60 -5.71 -12.09
CA LEU A 97 -0.53 -6.72 -12.06
C LEU A 97 -0.26 -7.20 -10.63
N TYR A 98 -0.17 -6.27 -9.68
CA TYR A 98 -0.04 -6.59 -8.26
C TYR A 98 -1.24 -7.40 -7.76
N ILE A 99 -2.47 -6.89 -7.91
CA ILE A 99 -3.69 -7.56 -7.44
C ILE A 99 -3.82 -8.95 -8.09
N GLY A 100 -3.63 -9.03 -9.41
CA GLY A 100 -3.68 -10.29 -10.15
C GLY A 100 -2.65 -11.30 -9.64
N SER A 101 -1.42 -10.87 -9.36
CA SER A 101 -0.37 -11.74 -8.82
C SER A 101 -0.70 -12.27 -7.41
N VAL A 102 -1.23 -11.42 -6.52
CA VAL A 102 -1.61 -11.80 -5.15
C VAL A 102 -2.81 -12.76 -5.17
N VAL A 103 -3.83 -12.48 -5.98
CA VAL A 103 -5.01 -13.35 -6.12
C VAL A 103 -4.61 -14.69 -6.74
N ALA A 104 -3.82 -14.69 -7.80
CA ALA A 104 -3.31 -15.92 -8.42
C ALA A 104 -2.49 -16.74 -7.42
N LEU A 105 -1.65 -16.08 -6.62
CA LEU A 105 -0.89 -16.75 -5.57
C LEU A 105 -1.81 -17.38 -4.52
N ALA A 106 -2.81 -16.64 -4.03
CA ALA A 106 -3.78 -17.13 -3.07
C ALA A 106 -4.52 -18.37 -3.60
N VAL A 107 -4.92 -18.37 -4.87
CA VAL A 107 -5.58 -19.52 -5.52
C VAL A 107 -4.63 -20.72 -5.60
N VAL A 108 -3.40 -20.53 -6.10
CA VAL A 108 -2.39 -21.61 -6.22
C VAL A 108 -2.07 -22.21 -4.85
N SER A 109 -1.87 -21.37 -3.83
CA SER A 109 -1.61 -21.80 -2.46
C SER A 109 -2.83 -22.49 -1.82
N ALA A 110 -4.06 -22.06 -2.13
CA ALA A 110 -5.28 -22.72 -1.68
C ALA A 110 -5.46 -24.12 -2.29
N LEU A 111 -5.11 -24.28 -3.57
CA LEU A 111 -5.11 -25.56 -4.29
C LEU A 111 -3.92 -26.47 -3.93
N ARG A 112 -3.02 -26.01 -3.04
CA ARG A 112 -1.81 -26.73 -2.59
C ARG A 112 -0.88 -27.13 -3.73
N LEU A 113 -0.86 -26.36 -4.82
CA LEU A 113 -0.04 -26.63 -6.00
C LEU A 113 1.41 -26.15 -5.78
N ARG A 114 2.30 -27.06 -5.39
CA ARG A 114 3.74 -26.79 -5.18
C ARG A 114 4.50 -26.82 -6.50
N THR A 115 4.39 -25.74 -7.28
CA THR A 115 4.93 -25.66 -8.65
C THR A 115 5.97 -24.55 -8.81
N ARG A 116 6.71 -24.55 -9.93
CA ARG A 116 7.56 -23.40 -10.30
C ARG A 116 6.74 -22.11 -10.39
N LEU A 117 5.48 -22.20 -10.82
CA LEU A 117 4.55 -21.07 -10.88
C LEU A 117 4.35 -20.42 -9.50
N GLU A 118 4.18 -21.21 -8.43
CA GLU A 118 4.06 -20.65 -7.08
C GLU A 118 5.28 -19.79 -6.72
N THR A 119 6.49 -20.23 -7.07
CA THR A 119 7.72 -19.46 -6.83
C THR A 119 7.76 -18.16 -7.63
N LEU A 120 7.38 -18.23 -8.90
CA LEU A 120 7.30 -17.04 -9.77
C LEU A 120 6.25 -16.05 -9.25
N LEU A 121 5.13 -16.53 -8.72
CA LEU A 121 4.07 -15.69 -8.18
C LEU A 121 4.52 -14.95 -6.91
N TYR A 122 5.23 -15.60 -5.99
CA TYR A 122 5.81 -14.89 -4.84
C TYR A 122 6.83 -13.83 -5.28
N ALA A 123 7.65 -14.12 -6.30
CA ALA A 123 8.58 -13.13 -6.85
C ALA A 123 7.83 -11.95 -7.50
N ALA A 124 6.77 -12.24 -8.28
CA ALA A 124 5.92 -11.23 -8.90
C ALA A 124 5.22 -10.36 -7.85
N VAL A 125 4.66 -10.95 -6.80
CA VAL A 125 4.03 -10.24 -5.68
C VAL A 125 5.04 -9.31 -4.99
N GLY A 126 6.26 -9.79 -4.71
CA GLY A 126 7.31 -8.97 -4.14
C GLY A 126 7.71 -7.81 -5.06
N LEU A 127 7.93 -8.09 -6.35
CA LEU A 127 8.33 -7.10 -7.35
C LEU A 127 7.25 -6.02 -7.53
N PHE A 128 6.01 -6.42 -7.81
CA PHE A 128 4.92 -5.47 -8.03
C PHE A 128 4.52 -4.76 -6.74
N GLY A 129 4.61 -5.41 -5.58
CA GLY A 129 4.39 -4.77 -4.29
C GLY A 129 5.40 -3.67 -3.99
N ILE A 130 6.70 -3.93 -4.18
CA ILE A 130 7.75 -2.90 -4.09
C ILE A 130 7.51 -1.80 -5.11
N GLY A 131 7.10 -2.17 -6.33
CA GLY A 131 6.69 -1.24 -7.36
C GLY A 131 5.58 -0.30 -6.86
N ILE A 132 4.51 -0.82 -6.25
CA ILE A 132 3.39 -0.01 -5.74
C ILE A 132 3.88 0.99 -4.70
N LEU A 133 4.77 0.59 -3.78
CA LEU A 133 5.36 1.51 -2.80
C LEU A 133 6.16 2.62 -3.48
N GLY A 134 6.99 2.27 -4.47
CA GLY A 134 7.79 3.23 -5.23
C GLY A 134 6.96 4.17 -6.11
N TYR A 135 5.91 3.66 -6.75
CA TYR A 135 4.95 4.45 -7.52
C TYR A 135 4.21 5.44 -6.63
N THR A 136 3.67 4.96 -5.50
CA THR A 136 2.95 5.81 -4.53
C THR A 136 3.88 6.87 -3.97
N ALA A 137 5.14 6.53 -3.67
CA ALA A 137 6.18 7.48 -3.30
C ALA A 137 6.37 8.56 -4.37
N GLY A 138 6.52 8.14 -5.63
CA GLY A 138 6.67 9.02 -6.78
C GLY A 138 5.51 10.01 -6.93
N GLU A 139 4.27 9.55 -6.76
CA GLU A 139 3.08 10.40 -6.81
C GLU A 139 3.10 11.52 -5.78
N MET A 140 3.58 11.27 -4.57
CA MET A 140 3.65 12.31 -3.53
C MET A 140 4.75 13.33 -3.83
N THR A 141 5.92 12.84 -4.26
CA THR A 141 7.10 13.69 -4.46
C THR A 141 7.00 14.60 -5.67
N ILE A 142 6.15 14.32 -6.66
CA ILE A 142 6.00 15.17 -7.85
C ILE A 142 5.11 16.39 -7.61
N VAL A 143 4.32 16.41 -6.53
CA VAL A 143 3.31 17.46 -6.27
C VAL A 143 3.95 18.66 -5.56
N ALA A 144 4.69 19.47 -6.33
CA ALA A 144 5.37 20.68 -5.82
C ALA A 144 4.42 21.70 -5.16
N ALA A 145 3.14 21.70 -5.56
CA ALA A 145 2.12 22.57 -4.95
C ALA A 145 1.76 22.19 -3.50
N ARG A 146 2.24 21.06 -2.99
CA ARG A 146 1.97 20.56 -1.64
C ARG A 146 3.29 20.33 -0.92
N PRO A 147 3.84 21.36 -0.26
CA PRO A 147 5.20 21.31 0.28
C PRO A 147 5.44 20.20 1.31
N LEU A 148 4.42 19.83 2.10
CA LEU A 148 4.51 18.71 3.05
C LEU A 148 4.63 17.34 2.35
N TRP A 149 4.10 17.19 1.12
CA TRP A 149 4.17 15.95 0.34
C TRP A 149 5.43 15.91 -0.53
N HIS A 150 5.86 17.07 -1.03
CA HIS A 150 7.06 17.27 -1.84
C HIS A 150 8.34 17.22 -0.97
N THR A 151 8.51 16.12 -0.25
CA THR A 151 9.72 15.82 0.53
C THR A 151 10.08 14.36 0.38
N VAL A 152 11.37 14.02 0.52
CA VAL A 152 11.81 12.61 0.50
C VAL A 152 11.35 11.86 1.75
N ALA A 153 11.14 12.55 2.86
CA ALA A 153 10.73 11.95 4.13
C ALA A 153 9.29 11.41 4.09
N PHE A 154 8.36 12.09 3.41
CA PHE A 154 6.96 11.70 3.39
C PHE A 154 6.70 10.30 2.79
N PRO A 155 7.28 9.94 1.63
CA PRO A 155 7.22 8.56 1.12
C PRO A 155 7.77 7.50 2.06
N VAL A 156 8.80 7.82 2.84
CA VAL A 156 9.37 6.88 3.82
C VAL A 156 8.39 6.65 4.96
N VAL A 157 7.76 7.72 5.47
CA VAL A 157 6.68 7.61 6.46
C VAL A 157 5.56 6.73 5.91
N LEU A 158 5.10 7.00 4.69
CA LEU A 158 3.99 6.26 4.07
C LEU A 158 4.32 4.78 3.84
N THR A 159 5.56 4.48 3.48
CA THR A 159 6.04 3.10 3.32
C THR A 159 6.08 2.37 4.66
N LEU A 160 6.61 3.00 5.71
CA LEU A 160 6.66 2.40 7.05
C LEU A 160 5.26 2.15 7.60
N THR A 161 4.33 3.09 7.44
CA THR A 161 2.94 2.91 7.89
C THR A 161 2.23 1.82 7.10
N ALA A 162 2.49 1.67 5.80
CA ALA A 162 1.99 0.55 5.00
C ALA A 162 2.49 -0.81 5.53
N LEU A 163 3.78 -0.92 5.87
CA LEU A 163 4.34 -2.15 6.46
C LEU A 163 3.73 -2.47 7.83
N ILE A 164 3.58 -1.46 8.69
CA ILE A 164 2.96 -1.62 10.03
C ILE A 164 1.49 -2.04 9.89
N ALA A 165 0.74 -1.40 8.98
CA ALA A 165 -0.66 -1.71 8.74
C ALA A 165 -0.84 -3.14 8.19
N GLY A 166 0.03 -3.58 7.29
CA GLY A 166 0.03 -4.95 6.77
C GLY A 166 0.40 -6.00 7.81
N ALA A 167 1.36 -5.70 8.68
CA ALA A 167 1.69 -6.55 9.83
C ALA A 167 0.52 -6.65 10.82
N GLY A 168 -0.11 -5.51 11.17
CA GLY A 168 -1.29 -5.49 12.02
C GLY A 168 -2.46 -6.27 11.42
N ALA A 169 -2.72 -6.12 10.12
CA ALA A 169 -3.76 -6.88 9.42
C ALA A 169 -3.48 -8.39 9.48
N THR A 170 -2.23 -8.81 9.26
CA THR A 170 -1.82 -10.22 9.37
C THR A 170 -2.18 -10.79 10.74
N LEU A 171 -1.81 -10.10 11.81
CA LEU A 171 -2.11 -10.51 13.19
C LEU A 171 -3.61 -10.63 13.45
N LEU A 172 -4.42 -9.69 12.96
CA LEU A 172 -5.88 -9.75 13.09
C LEU A 172 -6.46 -10.98 12.39
N PHE A 173 -5.98 -11.30 11.19
CA PHE A 173 -6.43 -12.47 10.45
C PHE A 173 -6.02 -13.79 11.12
N ASP A 174 -4.85 -13.86 11.75
CA ASP A 174 -4.40 -15.03 12.50
C ASP A 174 -5.24 -15.26 13.76
N VAL A 175 -5.61 -14.18 14.46
CA VAL A 175 -6.53 -14.24 15.61
C VAL A 175 -7.91 -14.77 15.18
N VAL A 176 -8.47 -14.25 14.08
CA VAL A 176 -9.79 -14.67 13.59
C VAL A 176 -9.83 -16.15 13.20
N ARG A 177 -8.70 -16.75 12.80
CA ARG A 177 -8.62 -18.18 12.47
C ARG A 177 -8.57 -19.12 13.66
N GLY A 178 -8.37 -18.60 14.87
CA GLY A 178 -8.08 -19.46 16.02
C GLY A 178 -6.70 -20.13 15.89
N GLU A 179 -5.78 -19.52 15.14
CA GLU A 179 -4.35 -19.84 15.14
C GLU A 179 -3.56 -18.75 15.89
N PRO A 180 -3.93 -18.33 17.13
CA PRO A 180 -3.15 -17.36 17.87
C PRO A 180 -1.78 -17.98 18.18
N GLY A 181 -0.75 -17.43 17.53
CA GLY A 181 0.55 -18.08 17.39
C GLY A 181 1.14 -18.56 18.71
N ARG A 182 1.28 -19.89 18.82
CA ARG A 182 2.14 -20.53 19.82
C ARG A 182 3.58 -20.34 19.39
N GLY A 183 4.20 -19.23 19.80
CA GLY A 183 5.63 -18.92 19.62
C GLY A 183 6.02 -18.31 18.26
N GLU A 184 5.11 -18.32 17.28
CA GLU A 184 5.39 -17.97 15.88
C GLU A 184 4.96 -16.55 15.49
N THR A 185 4.19 -15.85 16.34
CA THR A 185 3.69 -14.45 16.20
C THR A 185 4.79 -13.38 16.33
N GLY A 186 6.04 -13.80 16.46
CA GLY A 186 7.14 -12.93 16.84
C GLY A 186 7.53 -11.95 15.75
N LEU A 187 7.45 -12.33 14.48
CA LEU A 187 7.89 -11.48 13.38
C LEU A 187 6.86 -10.38 13.13
N GLY A 188 5.57 -10.71 13.00
CA GLY A 188 4.50 -9.71 12.89
C GLY A 188 4.53 -8.70 14.03
N CYS A 189 4.63 -9.16 15.28
CA CYS A 189 4.73 -8.28 16.45
C CYS A 189 6.02 -7.44 16.47
N ARG A 190 7.17 -8.01 16.07
CA ARG A 190 8.43 -7.26 15.98
C ARG A 190 8.38 -6.20 14.88
N VAL A 191 7.79 -6.51 13.73
CA VAL A 191 7.62 -5.56 12.63
C VAL A 191 6.67 -4.43 13.06
N VAL A 192 5.56 -4.74 13.72
CA VAL A 192 4.68 -3.69 14.29
C VAL A 192 5.42 -2.85 15.33
N ALA A 193 6.11 -3.47 16.30
CA ALA A 193 6.78 -2.73 17.38
C ALA A 193 7.97 -1.90 16.87
N ALA A 194 8.90 -2.51 16.13
CA ALA A 194 10.06 -1.82 15.57
C ALA A 194 9.65 -0.80 14.50
N GLY A 195 8.68 -1.17 13.65
CA GLY A 195 8.10 -0.27 12.66
C GLY A 195 7.42 0.93 13.30
N SER A 196 6.67 0.76 14.39
CA SER A 196 6.02 1.88 15.10
C SER A 196 7.05 2.82 15.74
N ALA A 197 8.09 2.27 16.39
CA ALA A 197 9.16 3.08 16.96
C ALA A 197 9.90 3.88 15.87
N LEU A 198 10.31 3.23 14.79
CA LEU A 198 10.95 3.88 13.65
C LEU A 198 10.02 4.89 12.97
N GLY A 199 8.74 4.54 12.80
CA GLY A 199 7.71 5.39 12.22
C GLY A 199 7.50 6.67 13.00
N LEU A 200 7.50 6.61 14.34
CA LEU A 200 7.43 7.81 15.19
C LEU A 200 8.65 8.72 15.00
N VAL A 201 9.84 8.13 14.90
CA VAL A 201 11.08 8.90 14.65
C VAL A 201 11.02 9.57 13.27
N VAL A 202 10.70 8.83 12.22
CA VAL A 202 10.61 9.38 10.85
C VAL A 202 9.47 10.39 10.73
N MET A 203 8.33 10.16 11.38
CA MET A 203 7.23 11.13 11.45
C MET A 203 7.67 12.41 12.15
N GLY A 204 8.36 12.30 13.28
CA GLY A 204 8.93 13.44 13.99
C GLY A 204 9.92 14.22 13.12
N LEU A 205 10.80 13.54 12.40
CA LEU A 205 11.72 14.17 11.45
C LEU A 205 10.98 14.89 10.32
N TRP A 206 9.95 14.27 9.73
CA TRP A 206 9.12 14.88 8.70
C TRP A 206 8.33 16.10 9.20
N MET A 207 7.85 16.08 10.44
CA MET A 207 7.19 17.25 11.04
C MET A 207 8.16 18.43 11.28
N LEU A 208 9.45 18.13 11.40
CA LEU A 208 10.51 19.13 11.61
C LEU A 208 11.19 19.57 10.31
N THR A 209 10.94 18.89 9.18
CA THR A 209 11.46 19.33 7.88
C THR A 209 10.74 20.60 7.44
N ASP A 210 11.51 21.66 7.21
CA ASP A 210 11.00 22.92 6.66
C ASP A 210 10.62 22.72 5.19
N PRO A 211 9.35 22.93 4.80
CA PRO A 211 8.91 22.83 3.41
C PRO A 211 9.51 23.90 2.47
N ALA A 212 10.18 24.92 3.00
CA ALA A 212 10.77 26.03 2.24
C ALA A 212 12.27 25.88 1.93
N MET A 213 12.91 24.78 2.35
CA MET A 213 14.30 24.42 1.99
C MET A 213 14.36 23.24 1.03
#